data_AF-A0A6H0A0J8-F1
#
_entry.id   AF-A0A6H0A0J8-F1
#
_cell.length_a   1.000
_cell.length_b   1.000
_cell.length_c   1.000
_cell.angle_alpha   90.00
_cell.angle_beta   90.00
_cell.angle_gamma   90.00
#
_symmetry.space_group_name_H-M   'P 1'
#
loop_
_entity.id
_entity.type
_entity.pdbx_description
1 polymer ?
#
loop_
_entity_poly.entity_id
_entity_poly.type
_entity_poly.pdbx_seq_one_letter_code
_entity_poly.pdbx_strand_id
1 'polypeptide(L)'
;MSRKGKVFIDTNILFYASQYHIKDVFQWIESLYEEIYIHQMVLDELISSTARSKVESKLKEGQWILFDPDDENTLSDEQFAIYEGYLSDVKQAFVDLDEKKKSEGRRLKNTNDLGEMHSLAAAMLIGASIIFSNDYDVLEVIHDAQLCITLDETEESVLIDHDSLVDFCCYLVDSKLESKGPVKKFLKLFQGDKVIEFDTRINEKESTSKISE
;
A
#
# COMPACT_ATOMS: atom_id res chain seq x y z
N MET A 1 -10.63 -14.41 -1.10
CA MET A 1 -10.72 -13.90 -2.49
C MET A 1 -9.54 -12.97 -2.66
N SER A 2 -8.74 -13.09 -3.72
CA SER A 2 -7.68 -12.11 -3.98
C SER A 2 -8.25 -10.69 -4.05
N ARG A 3 -7.47 -9.70 -3.61
CA ARG A 3 -7.80 -8.28 -3.73
C ARG A 3 -7.69 -7.89 -5.18
N LYS A 4 -8.82 -7.49 -5.77
CA LYS A 4 -8.89 -7.04 -7.16
C LYS A 4 -8.33 -5.63 -7.31
N GLY A 5 -7.75 -5.37 -8.47
CA GLY A 5 -7.20 -4.07 -8.85
C GLY A 5 -5.69 -3.96 -8.65
N LYS A 6 -5.17 -2.80 -9.08
CA LYS A 6 -3.75 -2.47 -9.02
C LYS A 6 -3.39 -1.95 -7.63
N VAL A 7 -2.25 -2.40 -7.10
CA VAL A 7 -1.71 -1.96 -5.82
C VAL A 7 -0.36 -1.29 -6.00
N PHE A 8 -0.15 -0.14 -5.36
CA PHE A 8 1.20 0.38 -5.10
C PHE A 8 1.66 -0.06 -3.71
N ILE A 9 2.88 -0.58 -3.61
CA ILE A 9 3.46 -1.05 -2.35
C ILE A 9 4.52 -0.06 -1.88
N ASP A 10 4.43 0.32 -0.61
CA ASP A 10 5.35 1.24 0.06
C ASP A 10 6.64 0.53 0.55
N THR A 11 7.71 1.31 0.70
CA THR A 11 9.04 0.91 1.17
C THR A 11 8.99 0.17 2.50
N ASN A 12 8.14 0.62 3.45
CA ASN A 12 8.05 0.01 4.78
C ASN A 12 7.58 -1.46 4.72
N ILE A 13 6.65 -1.78 3.82
CA ILE A 13 6.12 -3.12 3.61
C ILE A 13 7.19 -4.02 3.01
N LEU A 14 7.90 -3.54 1.98
CA LEU A 14 8.98 -4.28 1.32
C LEU A 14 10.12 -4.58 2.31
N PHE A 15 10.42 -3.63 3.18
CA PHE A 15 11.36 -3.82 4.27
C PHE A 15 10.90 -4.94 5.20
N TYR A 16 9.67 -4.90 5.73
CA TYR A 16 9.12 -5.95 6.60
C TYR A 16 9.13 -7.32 5.94
N ALA A 17 8.73 -7.39 4.66
CA ALA A 17 8.73 -8.60 3.87
C ALA A 17 10.13 -9.22 3.74
N SER A 18 11.17 -8.39 3.63
CA SER A 18 12.56 -8.84 3.55
C SER A 18 13.13 -9.34 4.88
N GLN A 19 12.68 -8.77 6.00
CA GLN A 19 13.17 -9.08 7.34
C GLN A 19 12.52 -10.35 7.93
N TYR A 20 11.36 -10.77 7.40
CA TYR A 20 10.69 -11.98 7.86
C TYR A 20 11.22 -13.23 7.17
N HIS A 21 12.03 -14.02 7.88
CA HIS A 21 12.69 -15.20 7.32
C HIS A 21 11.94 -16.52 7.54
N ILE A 22 10.81 -16.51 8.24
CA ILE A 22 10.06 -17.73 8.57
C ILE A 22 9.21 -18.19 7.37
N LYS A 23 8.65 -17.25 6.62
CA LYS A 23 7.83 -17.48 5.43
C LYS A 23 8.17 -16.42 4.38
N ASP A 24 7.86 -16.71 3.12
CA ASP A 24 8.06 -15.74 2.05
C ASP A 24 6.88 -14.78 1.95
N VAL A 25 7.06 -13.57 2.49
CA VAL A 25 6.04 -12.51 2.46
C VAL A 25 5.84 -11.96 1.05
N PHE A 26 6.86 -12.01 0.18
CA PHE A 26 6.69 -11.60 -1.21
C PHE A 26 5.70 -12.51 -1.94
N GLN A 27 5.77 -13.82 -1.68
CA GLN A 27 4.78 -14.77 -2.20
C GLN A 27 3.37 -14.49 -1.65
N TRP A 28 3.24 -14.06 -0.39
CA TRP A 28 1.94 -13.67 0.17
C TRP A 28 1.35 -12.45 -0.54
N ILE A 29 2.17 -11.44 -0.82
CA ILE A 29 1.79 -10.25 -1.58
C ILE A 29 1.30 -10.65 -2.97
N GLU A 30 2.08 -11.44 -3.71
CA GLU A 30 1.74 -11.94 -5.06
C GLU A 30 0.49 -12.82 -5.08
N SER A 31 0.21 -13.54 -4.00
CA SER A 31 -0.99 -14.38 -3.92
C SER A 31 -2.24 -13.57 -3.56
N LEU A 32 -2.06 -12.39 -2.96
CA LEU A 32 -3.16 -11.57 -2.49
C LEU A 32 -3.60 -10.54 -3.53
N TYR A 33 -2.66 -9.81 -4.13
CA TYR A 33 -2.95 -8.70 -5.04
C TYR A 33 -2.91 -9.11 -6.51
N GLU A 34 -3.76 -8.50 -7.33
CA GLU A 34 -3.91 -8.82 -8.75
C GLU A 34 -2.77 -8.25 -9.61
N GLU A 35 -2.52 -6.94 -9.52
CA GLU A 35 -1.44 -6.25 -10.24
C GLU A 35 -0.60 -5.43 -9.27
N ILE A 36 0.70 -5.72 -9.19
CA ILE A 36 1.61 -5.09 -8.23
C ILE A 36 2.49 -4.06 -8.93
N TYR A 37 2.40 -2.82 -8.47
CA TYR A 37 3.22 -1.70 -8.91
C TYR A 37 4.19 -1.26 -7.83
N ILE A 38 5.39 -0.89 -8.27
CA ILE A 38 6.40 -0.20 -7.47
C ILE A 38 6.71 1.11 -8.15
N HIS A 39 6.58 2.22 -7.43
CA HIS A 39 7.00 3.52 -7.94
C HIS A 39 8.54 3.63 -7.90
N GLN A 40 9.17 4.31 -8.89
CA GLN A 40 10.62 4.51 -8.94
C GLN A 40 11.18 5.13 -7.64
N MET A 41 10.53 6.19 -7.12
CA MET A 41 10.85 6.77 -5.80
C MET A 41 10.87 5.74 -4.64
N VAL A 42 9.91 4.81 -4.59
CA VAL A 42 9.88 3.74 -3.57
C VAL A 42 11.08 2.81 -3.74
N LEU A 43 11.42 2.46 -4.98
CA LEU A 43 12.59 1.62 -5.27
C LEU A 43 13.89 2.32 -4.83
N ASP A 44 14.00 3.63 -5.04
CA ASP A 44 15.17 4.43 -4.66
C ASP A 44 15.31 4.62 -3.15
N GLU A 45 14.20 4.74 -2.42
CA GLU A 45 14.18 4.78 -0.96
C GLU A 45 14.49 3.43 -0.30
N LEU A 46 14.44 2.32 -1.06
CA LEU A 46 14.66 0.99 -0.53
C LEU A 46 16.14 0.70 -0.23
N ILE A 47 16.57 1.08 0.97
CA ILE A 47 17.96 0.91 1.47
C ILE A 47 18.33 -0.57 1.68
N SER A 48 17.36 -1.44 1.98
CA SER A 48 17.63 -2.86 2.22
C SER A 48 18.05 -3.56 0.92
N SER A 49 19.33 -3.93 0.81
CA SER A 49 19.86 -4.64 -0.36
C SER A 49 19.13 -5.95 -0.65
N THR A 50 18.72 -6.68 0.39
CA THR A 50 17.91 -7.90 0.25
C THR A 50 16.53 -7.60 -0.31
N ALA A 51 15.84 -6.58 0.22
CA ALA A 51 14.54 -6.18 -0.29
C ALA A 51 14.66 -5.72 -1.75
N ARG A 52 15.62 -4.83 -2.03
CA ARG A 52 15.88 -4.28 -3.36
C ARG A 52 16.17 -5.36 -4.38
N SER A 53 17.08 -6.28 -4.08
CA SER A 53 17.40 -7.39 -5.00
C SER A 53 16.21 -8.29 -5.29
N LYS A 54 15.32 -8.52 -4.31
CA LYS A 54 14.07 -9.27 -4.55
C LYS A 54 13.14 -8.50 -5.48
N VAL A 55 12.89 -7.22 -5.18
CA VAL A 55 12.01 -6.36 -6.00
C VAL A 55 12.53 -6.27 -7.43
N GLU A 56 13.82 -5.99 -7.63
CA GLU A 56 14.44 -5.92 -8.96
C GLU A 56 14.32 -7.25 -9.74
N SER A 57 14.42 -8.41 -9.07
CA SER A 57 14.17 -9.71 -9.71
C SER A 57 12.72 -9.82 -10.19
N LYS A 58 11.75 -9.43 -9.34
CA LYS A 58 10.33 -9.47 -9.66
C LYS A 58 9.95 -8.54 -10.81
N LEU A 59 10.55 -7.35 -10.85
CA LEU A 59 10.43 -6.40 -11.96
C LEU A 59 11.01 -6.99 -13.26
N LYS A 60 12.22 -7.57 -13.19
CA LYS A 60 12.88 -8.17 -14.36
C LYS A 60 12.13 -9.38 -14.92
N GLU A 61 11.49 -10.16 -14.05
CA GLU A 61 10.67 -11.32 -14.43
C GLU A 61 9.28 -10.93 -14.95
N GLY A 62 8.92 -9.64 -14.92
CA GLY A 62 7.61 -9.14 -15.34
C GLY A 62 6.48 -9.55 -14.41
N GLN A 63 6.80 -9.96 -13.18
CA GLN A 63 5.81 -10.30 -12.16
C GLN A 63 5.23 -9.04 -11.52
N TRP A 64 6.07 -8.03 -11.33
CA TRP A 64 5.70 -6.71 -10.81
C TRP A 64 6.01 -5.65 -11.86
N ILE A 65 5.34 -4.50 -11.78
CA ILE A 65 5.45 -3.41 -12.75
C ILE A 65 6.17 -2.23 -12.10
N LEU A 66 7.22 -1.73 -12.75
CA LEU A 66 7.86 -0.48 -12.36
C LEU A 66 7.04 0.66 -12.95
N PHE A 67 6.67 1.63 -12.11
CA PHE A 67 6.16 2.91 -12.56
C PHE A 67 7.26 3.95 -12.41
N ASP A 68 7.90 4.29 -13.52
CA ASP A 68 8.90 5.35 -13.59
C ASP A 68 8.35 6.51 -14.42
N PRO A 69 7.90 7.61 -13.79
CA PRO A 69 7.31 8.73 -14.52
C PRO A 69 8.31 9.43 -15.44
N ASP A 70 9.62 9.28 -15.20
CA ASP A 70 10.67 9.89 -16.03
C ASP A 70 11.06 9.01 -17.24
N ASP A 71 10.53 7.78 -17.33
CA ASP A 71 10.69 6.92 -18.51
C ASP A 71 9.62 7.21 -19.56
N GLU A 72 10.04 7.63 -20.76
CA GLU A 72 9.18 7.90 -21.92
C GLU A 72 8.34 6.68 -22.35
N ASN A 73 8.71 5.46 -21.94
CA ASN A 73 7.91 4.26 -22.18
C ASN A 73 6.80 4.06 -21.15
N THR A 74 6.89 4.70 -19.98
CA THR A 74 5.86 4.65 -18.94
C THR A 74 4.77 5.67 -19.22
N LEU A 75 5.16 6.94 -19.44
CA LEU A 75 4.24 8.07 -19.63
C LEU A 75 4.59 8.86 -20.89
N SER A 76 3.56 9.25 -21.64
CA SER A 76 3.67 10.34 -22.62
C SER A 76 3.75 11.71 -21.94
N ASP A 77 4.22 12.74 -22.65
CA ASP A 77 4.27 14.13 -22.15
C ASP A 77 2.92 14.62 -21.59
N GLU A 78 1.81 14.24 -22.24
CA GLU A 78 0.47 14.61 -21.79
C GLU A 78 0.11 13.92 -20.47
N GLN A 79 0.44 12.63 -20.33
CA GLN A 79 0.20 11.88 -19.10
C GLN A 79 1.13 12.36 -17.96
N PHE A 80 2.38 12.71 -18.27
CA PHE A 80 3.31 13.28 -17.31
C PHE A 80 2.79 14.60 -16.75
N ALA A 81 2.24 15.48 -17.60
CA ALA A 81 1.64 16.73 -17.13
C ALA A 81 0.43 16.50 -16.20
N ILE A 82 -0.39 15.49 -16.47
CA ILE A 82 -1.50 15.10 -15.58
C ILE A 82 -0.95 14.55 -14.25
N TYR A 83 0.06 13.68 -14.32
CA TYR A 83 0.76 13.14 -13.16
C TYR A 83 1.34 14.23 -12.27
N GLU A 84 2.00 15.23 -12.84
CA GLU A 84 2.53 16.38 -12.09
C GLU A 84 1.43 17.18 -11.38
N GLY A 85 0.26 17.32 -12.03
CA GLY A 85 -0.93 17.90 -11.42
C GLY A 85 -1.36 17.13 -10.16
N TYR A 86 -1.55 15.81 -10.28
CA TYR A 86 -1.89 14.97 -9.14
C TYR A 86 -0.82 14.99 -8.04
N LEU A 87 0.46 14.98 -8.42
CA LEU A 87 1.56 15.06 -7.46
C LEU A 87 1.55 16.38 -6.68
N SER A 88 1.22 17.49 -7.33
CA SER A 88 1.07 18.79 -6.67
C SER A 88 -0.07 18.77 -5.65
N ASP A 89 -1.23 18.22 -6.04
CA ASP A 89 -2.41 18.14 -5.15
C ASP A 89 -2.13 17.25 -3.93
N VAL A 90 -1.51 16.08 -4.15
CA VAL A 90 -1.11 15.17 -3.07
C VAL A 90 -0.10 15.82 -2.14
N LYS A 91 0.92 16.51 -2.67
CA LYS A 91 1.90 17.25 -1.85
C LYS A 91 1.22 18.28 -0.96
N GLN A 92 0.25 19.03 -1.50
CA GLN A 92 -0.52 20.00 -0.70
C GLN A 92 -1.35 19.29 0.39
N ALA A 93 -1.96 18.15 0.09
CA ALA A 93 -2.73 17.39 1.08
C ALA A 93 -1.87 16.91 2.27
N PHE A 94 -0.62 16.51 2.04
CA PHE A 94 0.31 16.20 3.13
C PHE A 94 0.71 17.44 3.95
N VAL A 95 0.88 18.61 3.30
CA VAL A 95 1.11 19.87 4.01
C VAL A 95 -0.08 20.22 4.90
N ASP A 96 -1.30 20.08 4.39
CA ASP A 96 -2.54 20.35 5.13
C ASP A 96 -2.68 19.40 6.32
N LEU A 97 -2.32 18.11 6.16
CA LEU A 97 -2.25 17.15 7.26
C LEU A 97 -1.25 17.57 8.34
N ASP A 98 -0.07 18.04 7.96
CA ASP A 98 0.94 18.54 8.88
C ASP A 98 0.43 19.76 9.67
N GLU A 99 -0.29 20.66 9.03
CA GLU A 99 -0.94 21.80 9.69
C GLU A 99 -2.04 21.37 10.66
N LYS A 100 -2.89 20.43 10.24
CA LYS A 100 -3.92 19.81 11.08
C LYS A 100 -3.30 19.19 12.33
N LYS A 101 -2.26 18.36 12.18
CA LYS A 101 -1.54 17.74 13.30
C LYS A 101 -0.95 18.75 14.26
N LYS A 102 -0.32 19.82 13.75
CA LYS A 102 0.19 20.93 14.59
C LYS A 102 -0.94 21.57 15.40
N SER A 103 -2.09 21.82 14.77
CA SER A 103 -3.25 22.44 15.43
C SER A 103 -3.84 21.56 16.53
N GLU A 104 -3.77 20.23 16.37
CA GLU A 104 -4.25 19.23 17.32
C GLU A 104 -3.20 18.84 18.39
N GLY A 105 -1.99 19.42 18.32
CA GLY A 105 -0.88 19.06 19.20
C GLY A 105 -0.33 17.65 18.96
N ARG A 106 -0.62 17.04 17.80
CA ARG A 106 -0.04 15.76 17.38
C ARG A 106 1.41 15.96 16.92
N ARG A 107 2.23 14.95 17.17
CA ARG A 107 3.64 14.94 16.75
C ARG A 107 3.73 14.73 15.24
N LEU A 108 4.52 15.56 14.58
CA LEU A 108 4.91 15.35 13.18
C LEU A 108 5.96 14.25 13.09
N LYS A 109 5.90 13.46 12.04
CA LYS A 109 6.97 12.52 11.74
C LYS A 109 8.18 13.25 11.19
N ASN A 110 9.34 12.59 11.31
CA ASN A 110 10.63 13.12 10.84
C ASN A 110 11.09 12.43 9.55
N THR A 111 10.25 11.57 8.98
CA THR A 111 10.48 10.85 7.72
C THR A 111 9.84 11.62 6.58
N ASN A 112 10.41 11.49 5.39
CA ASN A 112 9.88 12.08 4.17
C ASN A 112 8.86 11.12 3.53
N ASP A 113 7.86 11.69 2.86
CA ASP A 113 6.72 10.97 2.27
C ASP A 113 6.78 10.88 0.75
N LEU A 114 7.98 10.96 0.16
CA LEU A 114 8.10 11.05 -1.29
C LEU A 114 7.58 9.77 -1.95
N GLY A 115 7.96 8.58 -1.47
CA GLY A 115 7.44 7.32 -1.98
C GLY A 115 5.91 7.26 -1.97
N GLU A 116 5.29 7.67 -0.87
CA GLU A 116 3.85 7.67 -0.64
C GLU A 116 3.14 8.71 -1.52
N MET A 117 3.63 9.95 -1.55
CA MET A 117 3.06 11.03 -2.37
C MET A 117 3.07 10.65 -3.86
N HIS A 118 4.20 10.13 -4.33
CA HIS A 118 4.35 9.72 -5.72
C HIS A 118 3.51 8.47 -6.06
N SER A 119 3.38 7.53 -5.14
CA SER A 119 2.51 6.35 -5.32
C SER A 119 1.04 6.73 -5.39
N LEU A 120 0.57 7.67 -4.57
CA LEU A 120 -0.80 8.20 -4.65
C LEU A 120 -1.07 8.92 -5.98
N ALA A 121 -0.16 9.78 -6.43
CA ALA A 121 -0.30 10.47 -7.70
C ALA A 121 -0.33 9.50 -8.89
N ALA A 122 0.55 8.49 -8.88
CA ALA A 122 0.55 7.43 -9.89
C ALA A 122 -0.74 6.61 -9.84
N ALA A 123 -1.23 6.30 -8.64
CA ALA A 123 -2.49 5.58 -8.45
C ALA A 123 -3.68 6.32 -9.05
N MET A 124 -3.77 7.64 -8.82
CA MET A 124 -4.78 8.52 -9.42
C MET A 124 -4.73 8.51 -10.95
N LEU A 125 -3.53 8.47 -11.53
CA LEU A 125 -3.35 8.45 -12.99
C LEU A 125 -3.75 7.12 -13.63
N ILE A 126 -3.31 5.99 -13.07
CA ILE A 126 -3.47 4.68 -13.71
C ILE A 126 -4.69 3.89 -13.19
N GLY A 127 -5.49 4.50 -12.31
CA GLY A 127 -6.63 3.85 -11.69
C GLY A 127 -6.22 2.73 -10.72
N ALA A 128 -5.14 2.91 -9.95
CA ALA A 128 -4.76 1.95 -8.93
C ALA A 128 -5.59 2.15 -7.66
N SER A 129 -6.41 1.16 -7.34
CA SER A 129 -7.40 1.28 -6.27
C SER A 129 -6.82 1.08 -4.87
N ILE A 130 -5.57 0.61 -4.74
CA ILE A 130 -5.00 0.22 -3.44
C ILE A 130 -3.61 0.83 -3.26
N ILE A 131 -3.38 1.44 -2.09
CA ILE A 131 -2.06 1.70 -1.55
C ILE A 131 -1.81 0.74 -0.39
N PHE A 132 -0.77 -0.08 -0.48
CA PHE A 132 -0.32 -0.93 0.61
C PHE A 132 0.83 -0.25 1.34
N SER A 133 0.51 0.42 2.45
CA SER A 133 1.47 1.09 3.33
C SER A 133 1.14 0.80 4.79
N ASN A 134 2.16 0.86 5.65
CA ASN A 134 1.96 0.87 7.09
C ASN A 134 2.01 2.27 7.71
N ASP A 135 2.02 3.32 6.88
CA ASP A 135 1.92 4.71 7.31
C ASP A 135 0.46 5.19 7.27
N TYR A 136 -0.11 5.40 8.46
CA TYR A 136 -1.50 5.84 8.60
C TYR A 136 -1.73 7.29 8.14
N ASP A 137 -0.68 8.06 7.88
CA ASP A 137 -0.81 9.38 7.27
C ASP A 137 -1.36 9.28 5.84
N VAL A 138 -1.02 8.21 5.13
CA VAL A 138 -1.55 7.93 3.78
C VAL A 138 -3.07 7.77 3.85
N LEU A 139 -3.57 6.98 4.81
CA LEU A 139 -5.01 6.81 5.05
C LEU A 139 -5.68 8.15 5.37
N GLU A 140 -5.08 8.96 6.25
CA GLU A 140 -5.64 10.26 6.64
C GLU A 140 -5.66 11.24 5.46
N VAL A 141 -4.59 11.29 4.65
CA VAL A 141 -4.51 12.11 3.43
C VAL A 141 -5.57 11.70 2.42
N ILE A 142 -5.72 10.40 2.14
CA ILE A 142 -6.74 9.88 1.22
C ILE A 142 -8.13 10.37 1.64
N HIS A 143 -8.46 10.27 2.94
CA HIS A 143 -9.77 10.65 3.44
C HIS A 143 -9.96 12.18 3.52
N ASP A 144 -8.99 12.94 4.01
CA ASP A 144 -9.15 14.38 4.20
C ASP A 144 -9.20 15.11 2.84
N ALA A 145 -8.35 14.70 1.88
CA ALA A 145 -8.32 15.28 0.53
C ALA A 145 -9.25 14.60 -0.48
N GLN A 146 -9.98 13.55 -0.06
CA GLN A 146 -10.89 12.77 -0.92
C GLN A 146 -10.20 12.24 -2.18
N LEU A 147 -9.01 11.65 -2.03
CA LEU A 147 -8.23 11.14 -3.15
C LEU A 147 -8.93 9.92 -3.77
N CYS A 148 -9.43 10.11 -4.99
CA CYS A 148 -10.19 9.12 -5.73
C CYS A 148 -9.49 8.71 -7.03
N ILE A 149 -9.85 7.52 -7.52
CA ILE A 149 -9.56 7.05 -8.87
C ILE A 149 -10.84 6.91 -9.67
N THR A 150 -10.72 6.96 -10.98
CA THR A 150 -11.79 6.51 -11.89
C THR A 150 -11.54 5.06 -12.26
N LEU A 151 -12.52 4.19 -12.04
CA LEU A 151 -12.44 2.81 -12.53
C LEU A 151 -12.77 2.78 -14.02
N ASP A 152 -11.86 2.21 -14.81
CA ASP A 152 -12.12 1.93 -16.23
C ASP A 152 -13.40 1.08 -16.31
N GLU A 153 -14.39 1.58 -17.07
CA GLU A 153 -15.73 1.01 -17.36
C GLU A 153 -16.95 1.67 -16.68
N THR A 154 -16.83 2.36 -15.54
CA THR A 154 -18.03 2.86 -14.82
C THR A 154 -18.17 4.37 -14.71
N GLU A 155 -17.14 5.15 -15.06
CA GLU A 155 -17.03 6.60 -14.74
C GLU A 155 -17.21 6.88 -13.23
N GLU A 156 -17.19 5.84 -12.38
CA GLU A 156 -17.39 5.97 -10.95
C GLU A 156 -16.08 6.37 -10.30
N SER A 157 -16.10 7.52 -9.63
CA SER A 157 -15.02 7.98 -8.78
C SER A 157 -15.11 7.24 -7.45
N VAL A 158 -14.12 6.38 -7.17
CA VAL A 158 -14.03 5.65 -5.91
C VAL A 158 -12.81 6.10 -5.14
N LEU A 159 -12.94 6.15 -3.82
CA LEU A 159 -11.82 6.49 -2.94
C LEU A 159 -10.74 5.41 -3.06
N ILE A 160 -9.47 5.82 -3.02
CA ILE A 160 -8.35 4.88 -2.95
C ILE A 160 -8.44 4.12 -1.62
N ASP A 161 -8.31 2.79 -1.66
CA ASP A 161 -8.20 1.96 -0.47
C ASP A 161 -6.77 2.04 0.08
N HIS A 162 -6.65 2.08 1.41
CA HIS A 162 -5.39 1.92 2.10
C HIS A 162 -5.38 0.61 2.88
N ASP A 163 -4.51 -0.30 2.48
CA ASP A 163 -4.29 -1.55 3.19
C ASP A 163 -3.14 -1.36 4.19
N SER A 164 -3.43 -1.42 5.49
CA SER A 164 -2.38 -1.46 6.52
C SER A 164 -1.75 -2.85 6.62
N LEU A 165 -0.66 -2.98 7.40
CA LEU A 165 -0.09 -4.29 7.71
C LEU A 165 -1.10 -5.21 8.44
N VAL A 166 -1.98 -4.65 9.26
CA VAL A 166 -3.05 -5.40 9.95
C VAL A 166 -4.10 -5.87 8.95
N ASP A 167 -4.50 -5.03 8.00
CA ASP A 167 -5.46 -5.38 6.94
C ASP A 167 -4.92 -6.51 6.07
N PHE A 168 -3.68 -6.37 5.60
CA PHE A 168 -2.96 -7.41 4.86
C PHE A 168 -2.98 -8.75 5.61
N CYS A 169 -2.63 -8.74 6.90
CA CYS A 169 -2.67 -9.93 7.74
C CYS A 169 -4.08 -10.53 7.83
N CYS A 170 -5.11 -9.71 7.98
CA CYS A 170 -6.50 -10.18 7.99
C CYS A 170 -6.87 -10.82 6.65
N TYR A 171 -6.55 -10.18 5.52
CA TYR A 171 -6.89 -10.66 4.19
C TYR A 171 -6.22 -11.98 3.84
N LEU A 172 -4.98 -12.22 4.28
CA LEU A 172 -4.31 -13.51 4.09
C LEU A 172 -5.10 -14.66 4.75
N VAL A 173 -5.63 -14.43 5.95
CA VAL A 173 -6.43 -15.43 6.68
C VAL A 173 -7.81 -15.58 6.05
N ASP A 174 -8.50 -14.47 5.80
CA ASP A 174 -9.86 -14.46 5.23
C ASP A 174 -9.89 -15.11 3.84
N SER A 175 -8.83 -14.92 3.06
CA SER A 175 -8.67 -15.51 1.74
C SER A 175 -8.13 -16.93 1.75
N LYS A 176 -7.87 -17.50 2.93
CA LYS A 176 -7.28 -18.84 3.11
C LYS A 176 -5.92 -19.01 2.41
N LEU A 177 -5.17 -17.91 2.25
CA LEU A 177 -3.82 -17.90 1.69
C LEU A 177 -2.78 -18.33 2.73
N GLU A 178 -3.02 -18.02 4.01
CA GLU A 178 -2.20 -18.49 5.11
C GLU A 178 -3.02 -18.65 6.40
N SER A 179 -2.52 -19.46 7.32
CA SER A 179 -3.12 -19.69 8.63
C SER A 179 -2.82 -18.55 9.62
N LYS A 180 -3.68 -18.42 10.65
CA LYS A 180 -3.56 -17.39 11.70
C LYS A 180 -2.19 -17.37 12.39
N GLY A 181 -1.57 -18.54 12.58
CA GLY A 181 -0.32 -18.69 13.34
C GLY A 181 0.88 -17.96 12.73
N PRO A 182 1.28 -18.29 11.49
CA PRO A 182 2.37 -17.59 10.77
C PRO A 182 2.10 -16.09 10.60
N VAL A 183 0.89 -15.72 10.18
CA VAL A 183 0.51 -14.30 9.99
C VAL A 183 0.65 -13.52 11.30
N LYS A 184 0.17 -14.07 12.42
CA LYS A 184 0.30 -13.45 13.74
C LYS A 184 1.76 -13.29 14.17
N LYS A 185 2.63 -14.24 13.84
CA LYS A 185 4.07 -14.13 14.12
C LYS A 185 4.72 -13.02 13.30
N PHE A 186 4.33 -12.88 12.04
CA PHE A 186 4.78 -11.79 11.17
C PHE A 186 4.33 -10.43 11.73
N LEU A 187 3.03 -10.26 11.99
CA LEU A 187 2.50 -9.02 12.57
C LEU A 187 3.16 -8.69 13.90
N LYS A 188 3.33 -9.68 14.79
CA LYS A 188 3.96 -9.47 16.10
C LYS A 188 5.39 -8.95 16.01
N LEU A 189 6.13 -9.28 14.94
CA LEU A 189 7.51 -8.86 14.76
C LEU A 189 7.62 -7.35 14.49
N PHE A 190 6.65 -6.76 13.77
CA PHE A 190 6.71 -5.36 13.33
C PHE A 190 5.71 -4.45 14.03
N GLN A 191 4.56 -4.98 14.45
CA GLN A 191 3.50 -4.26 15.17
C GLN A 191 2.91 -5.16 16.27
N GLY A 192 3.72 -5.47 17.28
CA GLY A 192 3.34 -6.34 18.40
C GLY A 192 2.09 -5.88 19.16
N ASP A 193 1.88 -4.58 19.26
CA ASP A 193 0.72 -3.93 19.87
C ASP A 193 -0.57 -4.12 19.07
N LYS A 194 -0.47 -4.31 17.75
CA LYS A 194 -1.61 -4.53 16.84
C LYS A 194 -2.10 -5.98 16.77
N VAL A 195 -1.43 -6.90 17.44
CA VAL A 195 -1.82 -8.32 17.47
C VAL A 195 -3.21 -8.53 18.07
N ILE A 196 -3.59 -7.74 19.08
CA ILE A 196 -4.91 -7.83 19.72
C ILE A 196 -6.00 -7.40 18.72
N GLU A 197 -5.76 -6.32 17.99
CA GLU A 197 -6.66 -5.82 16.95
C GLU A 197 -6.90 -6.89 15.87
N PHE A 198 -5.82 -7.52 15.39
CA PHE A 198 -5.90 -8.64 14.46
C PHE A 198 -6.71 -9.82 15.01
N ASP A 199 -6.45 -10.25 16.25
CA ASP A 199 -7.18 -11.37 16.86
C ASP A 199 -8.69 -11.08 16.95
N THR A 200 -9.06 -9.86 17.34
CA THR A 200 -10.46 -9.42 17.44
C THR A 200 -11.14 -9.49 16.08
N ARG A 201 -10.55 -8.87 15.05
CA ARG A 201 -11.12 -8.82 13.69
C ARG A 201 -11.35 -10.22 13.09
N ILE A 202 -10.40 -11.14 13.27
CA ILE A 202 -10.54 -12.52 12.79
C ILE A 202 -11.65 -13.27 13.55
N ASN A 203 -11.72 -13.14 14.88
CA ASN A 203 -12.70 -13.86 15.68
C ASN A 203 -14.14 -13.36 15.45
N GLU A 204 -14.33 -12.05 15.21
CA GLU A 204 -15.64 -11.46 14.90
C GLU A 204 -16.21 -11.99 13.57
N LYS A 205 -15.35 -12.15 12.55
CA LYS A 205 -15.73 -12.73 11.25
C LYS A 205 -16.09 -14.21 11.33
N GLU A 206 -15.34 -14.99 12.12
CA GLU A 206 -15.67 -16.40 12.36
C GLU A 206 -17.01 -16.56 13.10
N SER A 207 -17.35 -15.61 13.97
CA SER A 207 -18.61 -15.62 14.73
C SER A 207 -19.82 -15.25 13.85
N THR A 208 -19.67 -14.28 12.94
CA THR A 208 -20.72 -13.89 11.99
C THR A 208 -20.97 -14.95 10.91
N SER A 209 -19.93 -15.65 10.48
CA SER A 209 -20.05 -16.75 9.51
C SER A 209 -20.80 -17.97 10.06
N LYS A 210 -20.77 -18.19 11.39
CA LYS A 210 -21.48 -19.31 12.06
C LYS A 210 -22.95 -19.03 12.37
N ILE A 211 -23.38 -17.77 12.31
CA ILE A 211 -24.78 -17.37 12.56
C ILE A 211 -25.59 -17.33 11.25
N SER A 212 -24.90 -17.36 10.10
CA SER A 212 -25.48 -17.27 8.76
C SER A 212 -25.55 -18.62 8.02
N GLU A 213 -25.19 -19.73 8.68
CA GLU A 213 -25.41 -21.12 8.26
C GLU A 213 -26.56 -21.76 9.06
#